data_AF-A0A2W4QPS6-F1
#
_entry.id   AF-A0A2W4QPS6-F1
#
_cell.length_a   1.000
_cell.length_b   1.000
_cell.length_c   1.000
_cell.angle_alpha   90.00
_cell.angle_beta   90.00
_cell.angle_gamma   90.00
#
_symmetry.space_group_name_H-M   'P 1'
#
loop_
_entity.id
_entity.type
_entity.pdbx_description
1 polymer ?
#
loop_
_entity_poly.entity_id
_entity_poly.type
_entity_poly.pdbx_seq_one_letter_code
_entity_poly.pdbx_strand_id
1 'polypeptide(L)' 'MPNIIDRIFQGECNQPGQEEWFYRAREGIGGPYLSKDDAASALLSFIHFCKENGFSGGRNDN' A
#
# COMPACT_ATOMS: atom_id res chain seq x y z
N MET A 1 2.22 -2.40 16.09
CA MET A 1 1.50 -2.18 14.82
C MET A 1 2.39 -2.68 13.69
N PRO A 2 1.86 -3.39 12.67
CA PRO A 2 2.70 -3.84 11.56
C PRO A 2 3.36 -2.61 10.91
N ASN A 3 4.68 -2.67 10.73
CA ASN A 3 5.48 -1.56 10.27
C ASN A 3 5.13 -1.25 8.80
N ILE A 4 4.47 -0.10 8.57
CA ILE A 4 3.91 0.30 7.28
C ILE A 4 5.03 0.54 6.25
N ILE A 5 6.21 0.93 6.72
CA ILE A 5 7.37 1.24 5.89
C ILE A 5 7.90 0.01 5.13
N ASP A 6 7.76 -1.18 5.73
CA ASP A 6 8.21 -2.45 5.12
C ASP A 6 7.37 -2.88 3.91
N ARG A 7 6.23 -2.22 3.70
CA ARG A 7 5.28 -2.54 2.64
C ARG A 7 5.38 -1.62 1.44
N ILE A 8 6.26 -0.62 1.45
CA ILE A 8 6.48 0.29 0.33
C ILE A 8 7.76 -0.11 -0.39
N PHE A 9 7.69 -0.29 -1.70
CA PHE A 9 8.84 -0.69 -2.51
C PHE A 9 8.84 0.03 -3.86
N GLN A 10 10.03 0.22 -4.41
CA GLN A 10 10.20 0.74 -5.76
C GLN A 10 10.13 -0.42 -6.75
N GLY A 11 9.31 -0.28 -7.79
CA GLY A 11 9.23 -1.25 -8.88
C GLY A 11 10.16 -0.88 -10.03
N GLU A 12 10.27 -1.80 -11.00
CA GLU A 12 10.98 -1.53 -12.23
C GLU A 12 10.19 -0.51 -13.05
N CYS A 13 10.75 0.69 -13.21
CA CYS A 13 10.10 1.71 -14.00
C CYS A 13 10.24 1.39 -15.48
N ASN A 14 9.11 1.34 -16.19
CA ASN A 14 9.12 1.09 -17.64
C ASN A 14 9.52 2.34 -18.44
N GLN A 15 9.64 3.50 -17.78
CA GLN A 15 10.08 4.76 -18.37
C GLN A 15 11.42 5.20 -17.76
N PRO A 16 12.47 5.42 -18.57
CA PRO A 16 13.77 5.84 -18.05
C PRO A 16 13.63 7.22 -17.38
N GLY A 17 13.99 7.29 -16.09
CA GLY A 17 14.00 8.53 -15.32
C GLY A 17 12.75 8.83 -14.50
N GLN A 18 11.78 7.92 -14.46
CA GLN A 18 10.69 7.99 -13.49
C GLN A 18 10.87 6.95 -12.38
N GLU A 19 10.51 7.33 -11.16
CA GLU A 19 10.47 6.40 -10.03
C GLU A 19 9.04 5.91 -9.87
N GLU A 20 8.84 4.59 -10.03
CA GLU A 20 7.53 3.98 -9.79
C GLU A 20 7.53 3.33 -8.41
N TRP A 21 6.75 3.88 -7.50
CA TRP A 21 6.58 3.40 -6.14
C TRP A 21 5.29 2.61 -5.99
N PHE A 22 5.34 1.54 -5.21
CA PHE A 22 4.22 0.64 -4.99
C PHE A 22 4.09 0.34 -3.50
N TYR A 23 2.88 -0.02 -3.08
CA TYR A 23 2.66 -0.61 -1.76
C TYR A 23 2.16 -2.04 -1.88
N ARG A 24 2.54 -2.89 -0.93
CA ARG A 24 2.02 -4.25 -0.77
C ARG A 24 0.96 -4.29 0.33
N ALA A 25 -0.30 -4.41 -0.07
CA ALA A 25 -1.39 -4.77 0.81
C ALA A 25 -1.55 -6.30 0.88
N ARG A 26 -2.42 -6.77 1.77
CA ARG A 26 -2.76 -8.20 1.85
C ARG A 26 -3.52 -8.68 0.61
N GLU A 27 -4.31 -7.78 0.02
CA GLU A 27 -5.18 -8.04 -1.14
C GLU A 27 -4.39 -8.01 -2.46
N GLY A 28 -3.19 -7.42 -2.46
CA GLY A 28 -2.39 -7.25 -3.67
C GLY A 28 -1.42 -6.08 -3.57
N ILE A 29 -0.86 -5.71 -4.71
CA ILE A 29 0.04 -4.57 -4.86
C ILE A 29 -0.77 -3.38 -5.40
N GLY A 30 -0.62 -2.21 -4.79
CA GLY A 30 -1.20 -0.95 -5.26
C GLY A 30 -0.12 -0.01 -5.80
N GLY A 31 -0.44 0.70 -6.89
CA GLY A 31 0.46 1.63 -7.59
C GLY A 31 0.27 1.56 -9.11
N PRO A 32 1.14 2.22 -9.90
CA PRO A 32 2.33 2.97 -9.50
C PRO A 32 2.03 4.37 -8.92
N TYR A 33 2.92 4.85 -8.03
CA TYR A 33 2.94 6.19 -7.44
C TYR A 33 4.23 6.90 -7.79
N LEU A 34 4.17 8.24 -7.87
CA LEU A 34 5.33 9.08 -8.23
C LEU A 34 6.38 9.18 -7.12
N SER A 35 6.02 8.85 -5.88
CA SER A 35 6.89 9.01 -4.71
C SER A 35 6.55 8.00 -3.62
N LYS A 36 7.56 7.68 -2.81
CA LYS A 36 7.40 6.81 -1.64
C LYS A 36 6.33 7.32 -0.67
N ASP A 37 6.24 8.64 -0.51
CA ASP A 37 5.29 9.31 0.39
C ASP A 37 3.84 9.16 -0.09
N ASP A 38 3.61 9.26 -1.41
CA ASP A 38 2.31 8.98 -2.03
C ASP A 38 1.89 7.52 -1.83
N ALA A 39 2.81 6.57 -2.05
CA ALA A 39 2.54 5.15 -1.83
C ALA A 39 2.23 4.85 -0.36
N ALA A 40 2.93 5.51 0.57
CA ALA A 40 2.69 5.38 2.01
C ALA A 40 1.33 5.98 2.41
N SER A 41 0.98 7.16 1.90
CA SER A 41 -0.30 7.83 2.13
C SER A 41 -1.47 7.03 1.57
N ALA A 42 -1.33 6.48 0.37
CA ALA A 42 -2.34 5.62 -0.25
C ALA A 42 -2.52 4.32 0.55
N LEU A 43 -1.43 3.68 1.01
CA LEU A 43 -1.52 2.51 1.88
C LEU A 43 -2.21 2.82 3.21
N LEU A 44 -1.92 3.98 3.82
CA LEU A 44 -2.58 4.42 5.05
C LEU A 44 -4.09 4.60 4.85
N SER A 45 -4.48 5.30 3.78
CA SER A 45 -5.89 5.47 3.40
C SER A 45 -6.57 4.15 3.13
N PHE A 46 -5.90 3.21 2.45
CA PHE A 46 -6.42 1.88 2.20
C PHE A 46 -6.61 1.08 3.49
N ILE A 47 -5.64 1.11 4.41
CA ILE A 47 -5.76 0.48 5.73
C ILE A 47 -6.93 1.07 6.52
N HIS A 48 -7.12 2.39 6.46
CA HIS A 48 -8.23 3.06 7.13
C HIS A 48 -9.57 2.62 6.54
N PHE A 49 -9.71 2.66 5.20
CA PHE A 49 -10.87 2.18 4.48
C PHE A 49 -11.22 0.73 4.84
N CYS A 50 -10.23 -0.17 4.87
CA CYS A 50 -10.45 -1.57 5.24
C CYS A 50 -10.94 -1.72 6.69
N LYS A 51 -10.44 -0.90 7.62
CA LYS A 51 -10.90 -0.91 9.02
C LYS A 51 -12.33 -0.40 9.14
N GLU A 52 -12.67 0.70 8.48
CA GLU A 52 -14.00 1.30 8.56
C GLU A 52 -15.08 0.42 7.91
N ASN A 53 -14.75 -0.24 6.80
CA ASN A 53 -15.70 -1.08 6.08
C ASN A 53 -15.71 -2.54 6.59
N GLY A 54 -15.01 -2.84 7.68
CA GLY A 54 -14.97 -4.20 8.25
C GLY A 54 -14.26 -5.23 7.36
N PHE A 55 -13.53 -4.80 6.33
CA PHE A 55 -12.65 -5.64 5.52
C PHE A 55 -11.38 -5.97 6.32
N SER A 56 -11.56 -6.71 7.41
CA SER A 56 -10.47 -7.18 8.26
C SER A 56 -9.74 -8.40 7.67
N GLY A 57 -10.08 -8.80 6.43
CA GLY A 57 -9.53 -9.98 5.76
C GLY A 57 -9.76 -11.26 6.56
N GLY A 58 -10.97 -11.46 7.09
CA GLY A 58 -11.31 -12.64 7.88
C GLY A 58 -10.84 -12.64 9.33
N ARG A 59 -10.41 -11.48 9.88
CA ARG A 59 -10.44 -11.30 11.35
C ARG A 59 -11.85 -10.90 11.76
N ASN A 60 -12.78 -11.86 11.64
CA ASN A 60 -13.93 -11.80 12.53
C ASN A 60 -13.38 -12.08 13.92
N ASP A 61 -13.51 -11.06 14.74
CA ASP A 61 -13.50 -11.15 16.19
C ASP A 61 -14.52 -12.22 16.60
N ASN A 62 -14.18 -12.96 17.65
CA ASN A 62 -14.97 -14.03 18.27
C ASN A 62 -16.39 -13.54 18.63
#